data_AF-A0A426ZCI9-F1
#
_entry.id   AF-A0A426ZCI9-F1
#
_cell.length_a   1.000
_cell.length_b   1.000
_cell.length_c   1.000
_cell.angle_alpha   90.00
_cell.angle_beta   90.00
_cell.angle_gamma   90.00
#
_symmetry.space_group_name_H-M   'P 1'
#
loop_
_entity.id
_entity.type
_entity.pdbx_description
1 polymer ?
#
loop_
_entity_poly.entity_id
_entity_poly.type
_entity_poly.pdbx_seq_one_letter_code
_entity_poly.pdbx_strand_id
1 'polypeptide(L)'
;MRVDFPRWEEGDLISWISRAEHYFRFHQTTNAAMVEITAINLKGDAIQWFNWFEHTHRAEDMRSEGATTIHSDSDYLLRAATRRTLEP
;
A
#
# COMPACT_ATOMS: atom_id res chain seq x y z
N MET A 1 11.03 -8.40 19.75
CA MET A 1 11.96 -8.55 18.60
C MET A 1 11.32 -7.85 17.41
N ARG A 2 12.01 -6.93 16.73
CA ARG A 2 11.45 -6.26 15.54
C ARG A 2 11.91 -7.04 14.32
N VAL A 3 10.96 -7.62 13.59
CA VAL A 3 11.21 -8.17 12.26
C VAL A 3 10.94 -7.01 11.31
N ASP A 4 11.82 -6.77 10.33
CA ASP A 4 11.57 -5.75 9.30
C ASP A 4 10.75 -6.38 8.16
N PHE A 5 9.96 -5.55 7.47
CA PHE A 5 9.16 -5.99 6.33
C PHE A 5 10.07 -6.50 5.20
N PRO A 6 9.75 -7.63 4.54
CA PRO A 6 10.60 -8.18 3.50
C PRO A 6 10.70 -7.23 2.30
N ARG A 7 11.93 -6.90 1.93
CA ARG A 7 12.21 -6.15 0.71
C ARG A 7 12.05 -7.05 -0.51
N TRP A 8 11.44 -6.51 -1.57
CA TRP A 8 11.46 -7.13 -2.88
C TRP A 8 12.88 -7.11 -3.44
N GLU A 9 13.40 -8.29 -3.76
CA GLU A 9 14.66 -8.50 -4.48
C GLU A 9 14.31 -9.26 -5.75
N GLU A 10 14.66 -8.70 -6.91
CA GLU A 10 14.32 -9.25 -8.21
C GLU A 10 14.79 -10.71 -8.31
N GLY A 11 13.86 -11.63 -8.54
CA GLY A 11 14.20 -13.03 -8.83
C GLY A 11 13.23 -14.08 -8.28
N ASP A 12 12.51 -13.80 -7.19
CA ASP A 12 11.56 -14.80 -6.63
C ASP A 12 10.35 -14.17 -5.92
N LEU A 13 9.26 -14.01 -6.69
CA LEU A 13 7.98 -13.49 -6.22
C LEU A 13 7.33 -14.41 -5.17
N ILE A 14 7.47 -15.73 -5.32
CA ILE A 14 6.85 -16.71 -4.42
C ILE A 14 7.52 -16.68 -3.05
N SER A 15 8.85 -16.60 -3.02
CA SER A 15 9.60 -16.45 -1.77
C SER A 15 9.31 -15.11 -1.09
N TRP A 16 9.16 -14.02 -1.85
CA TRP A 16 8.83 -12.72 -1.27
C TRP A 16 7.42 -12.73 -0.63
N ILE A 17 6.41 -13.26 -1.33
CA ILE A 17 5.04 -13.39 -0.80
C ILE A 17 5.05 -14.26 0.46
N SER A 18 5.73 -15.41 0.43
CA SER A 18 5.82 -16.32 1.59
C SER A 18 6.43 -15.64 2.82
N ARG A 19 7.44 -14.80 2.63
CA ARG A 19 8.06 -14.00 3.70
C ARG A 19 7.12 -12.91 4.22
N ALA A 20 6.39 -12.23 3.34
CA ALA A 20 5.43 -11.19 3.72
C ALA A 20 4.26 -11.77 4.53
N GLU A 21 3.72 -12.91 4.12
CA GLU A 21 2.69 -13.60 4.89
C GLU A 21 3.18 -14.01 6.28
N HIS A 22 4.41 -14.52 6.38
CA HIS A 22 4.97 -14.91 7.68
C HIS A 22 5.17 -13.69 8.59
N TYR A 23 5.60 -12.56 8.03
CA TYR A 23 5.66 -11.27 8.74
C TYR A 23 4.28 -10.89 9.31
N PHE A 24 3.23 -10.90 8.49
CA PHE A 24 1.89 -10.50 8.94
C PHE A 24 1.30 -11.45 9.97
N ARG A 25 1.52 -12.77 9.82
CA ARG A 25 1.13 -13.77 10.81
C ARG A 25 1.82 -13.54 12.15
N PHE A 26 3.14 -13.29 12.13
CA PHE A 26 3.91 -13.02 13.33
C PHE A 26 3.43 -11.75 14.06
N HIS A 27 3.09 -10.71 13.29
CA HIS A 27 2.62 -9.43 13.83
C HIS A 27 1.09 -9.37 14.06
N GLN A 28 0.33 -10.45 13.80
CA GLN A 28 -1.13 -10.49 13.90
C GLN A 28 -1.82 -9.30 13.21
N THR A 29 -1.31 -8.94 12.03
CA THR A 29 -1.75 -7.76 11.31
C THR A 29 -3.15 -7.95 10.71
N THR A 30 -4.01 -6.95 10.85
CA THR A 30 -5.37 -6.99 10.26
C THR A 30 -5.32 -6.89 8.75
N ASN A 31 -6.34 -7.39 8.04
CA ASN A 31 -6.37 -7.31 6.56
C ASN A 31 -6.20 -5.89 6.02
N ALA A 32 -6.84 -4.89 6.66
CA ALA A 32 -6.69 -3.50 6.27
C ALA A 32 -5.25 -2.99 6.44
N ALA A 33 -4.62 -3.29 7.59
CA ALA A 33 -3.24 -2.90 7.85
C ALA A 33 -2.24 -3.67 6.96
N MET A 34 -2.55 -4.90 6.55
CA MET A 34 -1.72 -5.65 5.60
C MET A 34 -1.63 -4.93 4.25
N VAL A 35 -2.76 -4.44 3.73
CA VAL A 35 -2.81 -3.67 2.48
C VAL A 35 -2.00 -2.38 2.62
N GLU A 36 -2.22 -1.63 3.71
CA GLU A 36 -1.54 -0.36 3.95
C GLU A 36 -0.02 -0.54 4.08
N ILE A 37 0.44 -1.50 4.89
CA ILE A 37 1.87 -1.81 5.07
C ILE A 37 2.49 -2.26 3.75
N THR A 38 1.80 -3.11 2.98
CA THR A 38 2.30 -3.57 1.68
C THR A 38 2.45 -2.40 0.72
N ALA A 39 1.43 -1.53 0.61
CA ALA A 39 1.44 -0.37 -0.27
C ALA A 39 2.61 0.58 0.01
N ILE A 40 2.91 0.86 1.30
CA ILE A 40 4.04 1.73 1.70
C ILE A 40 5.40 1.14 1.27
N ASN A 41 5.50 -0.18 1.13
CA ASN A 41 6.74 -0.87 0.74
C ASN A 41 6.85 -1.13 -0.77
N LEU A 42 5.82 -0.85 -1.57
CA LEU A 42 5.89 -0.93 -3.03
C LEU A 42 6.80 0.16 -3.60
N LYS A 43 7.48 -0.16 -4.71
CA LYS A 43 8.39 0.75 -5.42
C LYS A 43 8.25 0.57 -6.93
N GLY A 44 8.71 1.57 -7.68
CA GLY A 44 8.72 1.52 -9.16
C GLY A 44 7.33 1.33 -9.75
N ASP A 45 7.22 0.40 -10.69
CA ASP A 45 5.97 0.16 -11.43
C ASP A 45 4.86 -0.41 -10.54
N ALA A 46 5.21 -1.11 -9.45
CA ALA A 46 4.24 -1.70 -8.55
C ALA A 46 3.40 -0.66 -7.78
N ILE A 47 4.03 0.44 -7.33
CA ILE A 47 3.30 1.53 -6.66
C ILE A 47 2.46 2.35 -7.66
N GLN A 48 2.93 2.47 -8.91
CA GLN A 48 2.14 3.13 -9.96
C GLN A 48 0.86 2.35 -10.26
N TRP A 49 0.97 1.03 -10.41
CA TRP A 49 -0.18 0.15 -10.58
C TRP A 49 -1.15 0.22 -9.40
N PHE A 50 -0.65 0.19 -8.16
CA PHE A 50 -1.48 0.24 -6.96
C PHE A 50 -2.27 1.55 -6.88
N ASN A 51 -1.63 2.69 -7.15
CA ASN A 51 -2.29 3.99 -7.18
C ASN A 51 -3.40 4.04 -8.25
N TRP A 52 -3.13 3.52 -9.44
CA TRP A 52 -4.16 3.42 -10.49
C TRP A 52 -5.33 2.53 -10.06
N PHE A 53 -5.05 1.38 -9.44
CA PHE A 53 -6.06 0.45 -8.94
C PHE A 53 -6.97 1.09 -7.89
N GLU A 54 -6.39 1.75 -6.88
CA GLU A 54 -7.10 2.50 -5.85
C GLU A 54 -7.98 3.60 -6.45
N HIS A 55 -7.45 4.41 -7.38
CA HIS A 55 -8.22 5.47 -8.02
C HIS A 55 -9.40 4.93 -8.83
N THR A 56 -9.25 3.77 -9.46
CA THR A 56 -10.30 3.19 -10.30
C THR A 56 -11.38 2.52 -9.44
N HIS A 57 -11.01 1.71 -8.45
CA HIS A 57 -11.98 0.95 -7.65
C HIS A 57 -12.64 1.79 -6.55
N ARG A 58 -11.92 2.73 -5.93
CA ARG A 58 -12.51 3.64 -4.93
C ARG A 58 -13.45 4.66 -5.56
N ALA A 59 -13.23 5.03 -6.83
CA ALA A 59 -14.16 5.85 -7.60
C ALA A 59 -15.46 5.10 -7.92
N GLU A 60 -15.43 3.79 -8.07
CA GLU A 60 -16.64 2.97 -8.27
C GLU A 60 -17.43 2.78 -6.98
N ASP A 61 -16.75 2.61 -5.84
CA ASP A 61 -17.36 2.52 -4.52
C ASP A 61 -18.08 3.83 -4.14
N MET A 62 -17.41 4.98 -4.34
CA MET A 62 -17.99 6.32 -4.15
C MET A 62 -19.07 6.70 -5.18
N ARG A 63 -19.14 6.01 -6.32
CA ARG A 63 -20.20 6.23 -7.34
C ARG A 63 -21.48 5.48 -6.98
N SER A 64 -21.41 4.43 -6.15
CA SER A 64 -22.56 3.73 -5.59
C SER A 64 -23.04 4.32 -4.26
N GLU A 65 -22.15 4.90 -3.45
CA GLU A 65 -22.52 5.58 -2.20
C GLU A 65 -22.68 7.09 -2.43
N GLY A 66 -23.92 7.57 -2.39
CA GLY A 66 -24.26 8.99 -2.55
C GLY A 66 -23.35 9.91 -1.72
N ALA A 67 -22.67 10.81 -2.43
CA ALA A 67 -21.67 11.77 -1.95
C ALA A 67 -21.81 12.19 -0.47
N THR A 68 -20.90 11.70 0.38
CA THR A 68 -20.54 12.37 1.63
C THR A 68 -19.04 12.56 1.68
N THR A 69 -18.62 13.81 1.48
CA THR A 69 -17.25 14.28 1.60
C THR A 69 -16.68 13.94 2.97
N ILE A 70 -15.72 13.01 3.01
CA ILE A 70 -14.77 12.90 4.12
C ILE A 70 -13.37 13.06 3.53
N HIS A 71 -12.73 14.16 3.90
CA HIS A 71 -11.33 14.45 3.60
C HIS A 71 -10.47 13.40 4.31
N SER A 72 -10.09 12.33 3.61
CA SER A 72 -9.46 11.14 4.18
C SER A 72 -7.93 11.27 4.22
N ASP A 73 -7.34 10.83 5.33
CA ASP A 73 -5.89 10.79 5.60
C ASP A 73 -5.04 10.12 4.50
N SER A 74 -5.65 9.36 3.57
CA SER A 74 -4.97 8.88 2.37
C SER A 74 -4.48 10.00 1.44
N ASP A 75 -5.19 11.14 1.34
CA ASP A 75 -4.73 12.29 0.54
C ASP A 75 -3.48 12.94 1.17
N TYR A 76 -3.36 12.86 2.50
CA TYR A 76 -2.16 13.28 3.22
C TYR A 76 -0.95 12.37 2.89
N LEU A 77 -1.16 11.05 2.81
CA LEU A 77 -0.11 10.11 2.42
C LEU A 77 0.30 10.25 0.94
N LEU A 78 -0.65 10.49 0.03
CA LEU A 78 -0.38 10.81 -1.38
C LEU A 78 0.47 12.08 -1.52
N ARG A 79 0.15 13.13 -0.76
CA ARG A 79 0.95 14.38 -0.72
C ARG A 79 2.32 14.17 -0.09
N ALA A 80 2.42 13.36 0.96
CA ALA A 80 3.69 13.07 1.63
C ALA A 80 4.65 12.22 0.76
N ALA A 81 4.11 11.25 0.02
CA ALA A 81 4.87 10.44 -0.94
C ALA A 81 5.35 11.30 -2.12
N THR A 82 4.50 12.17 -2.66
CA THR A 82 4.84 13.09 -3.75
C THR A 82 5.92 14.10 -3.34
N ARG A 83 5.88 14.60 -2.11
CA ARG A 83 6.88 15.57 -1.60
C ARG A 83 8.27 14.95 -1.39
N ARG A 84 8.38 13.62 -1.19
CA ARG A 84 9.69 12.93 -1.05
C ARG A 84 10.42 12.67 -2.37
N THR A 85 9.76 12.89 -3.51
CA THR A 85 10.34 12.64 -4.85
C THR A 85 10.91 13.92 -5.49
N LEU A 86 10.77 15.09 -4.85
CA LEU A 86 11.13 16.39 -5.43
C LEU A 86 12.22 17.18 -4.68
N GLU A 87 12.84 16.61 -3.64
CA GLU A 87 13.97 17.26 -2.95
C GLU A 87 15.28 16.50 -3.24
N PRO A 88 16.29 17.13 -3.88
CA PRO A 88 17.63 16.56 -4.06
C PRO A 88 18.46 16.50 -2.78
#